data_AF-A0A625JSH6-F1
#
_entry.id   AF-A0A625JSH6-F1
#
_cell.length_a   1.000
_cell.length_b   1.000
_cell.length_c   1.000
_cell.angle_alpha   90.00
_cell.angle_beta   90.00
_cell.angle_gamma   90.00
#
_symmetry.space_group_name_H-M   'P 1'
#
loop_
_entity.id
_entity.type
_entity.pdbx_description
1 polymer ?
#
loop_
_entity_poly.entity_id
_entity_poly.type
_entity_poly.pdbx_seq_one_letter_code
_entity_poly.pdbx_strand_id
1 'polypeptide(L)'
;MKKIKPRNNKELKLLVQVESINLGNIDTSDITDMSRIFEGSKRIDFTGIGKWDTRNVIDMSCMFLGATYFNEDISSWNVRNVKNMACMFCYCRNFNQPLDKWKVYNVENMGSMFQSCSSFNQPLNNWKVSKVRDMSSMFEEAVNFRQPLDNWDISNVEDMDHMFFGVKNNSFWNYLKIKYKNKG
;
A
#
# COMPACT_ATOMS: atom_id res chain seq x y z
N MET A 1 8.77 -26.65 -11.08
CA MET A 1 7.73 -26.36 -12.10
C MET A 1 8.11 -25.11 -12.87
N LYS A 2 7.77 -25.03 -14.16
CA LYS A 2 7.96 -23.81 -14.97
C LYS A 2 7.01 -22.72 -14.45
N LYS A 3 7.53 -21.52 -14.18
CA LYS A 3 6.69 -20.38 -13.75
C LYS A 3 5.81 -19.90 -14.91
N ILE A 4 4.60 -19.46 -14.60
CA ILE A 4 3.69 -18.80 -15.54
C ILE A 4 4.13 -17.34 -15.64
N LYS A 5 4.42 -16.85 -16.85
CA LYS A 5 4.96 -15.50 -17.06
C LYS A 5 3.96 -14.61 -17.82
N PRO A 6 3.13 -13.81 -17.14
CA PRO A 6 2.24 -12.85 -17.80
C PRO A 6 3.04 -11.76 -18.50
N ARG A 7 2.55 -11.30 -19.65
CA ARG A 7 3.19 -10.24 -20.45
C ARG A 7 2.82 -8.83 -20.01
N ASN A 8 1.72 -8.69 -19.26
CA ASN A 8 1.17 -7.40 -18.85
C ASN A 8 0.19 -7.54 -17.69
N ASN A 9 -0.27 -6.40 -17.17
CA ASN A 9 -1.25 -6.30 -16.09
C ASN A 9 -2.55 -7.09 -16.35
N LYS A 10 -3.06 -7.10 -17.60
CA LYS A 10 -4.30 -7.80 -17.95
C LYS A 10 -4.16 -9.32 -17.81
N GLU A 11 -3.04 -9.88 -18.28
CA GLU A 11 -2.77 -11.31 -18.11
C GLU A 11 -2.55 -11.66 -16.64
N LEU A 12 -1.81 -10.83 -15.90
CA LEU A 12 -1.62 -11.04 -14.46
C LEU A 12 -2.96 -11.03 -13.71
N LYS A 13 -3.86 -10.09 -14.04
CA LYS A 13 -5.24 -10.02 -13.51
C LYS A 13 -6.00 -11.31 -13.72
N LEU A 14 -5.92 -11.93 -14.89
CA LEU A 14 -6.60 -13.20 -15.14
C LEU A 14 -6.01 -14.34 -14.30
N LEU A 15 -4.70 -14.40 -14.16
CA LEU A 15 -4.02 -15.47 -13.41
C LEU A 15 -4.34 -15.42 -11.91
N VAL A 16 -4.37 -14.23 -11.31
CA VAL A 16 -4.57 -14.09 -9.86
C VAL A 16 -5.99 -14.45 -9.41
N GLN A 17 -6.96 -14.40 -10.33
CA GLN A 17 -8.36 -14.81 -10.08
C GLN A 17 -8.52 -16.34 -10.06
N VAL A 18 -7.55 -17.09 -10.56
CA VAL A 18 -7.59 -18.56 -10.50
C VAL A 18 -7.12 -19.02 -9.13
N GLU A 19 -8.06 -19.37 -8.25
CA GLU A 19 -7.78 -19.72 -6.85
C GLU A 19 -6.81 -20.90 -6.69
N SER A 20 -6.85 -21.87 -7.60
CA SER A 20 -5.96 -23.05 -7.60
C SER A 20 -4.51 -22.74 -7.96
N ILE A 21 -4.22 -21.57 -8.54
CA ILE A 21 -2.85 -21.15 -8.83
C ILE A 21 -2.19 -20.66 -7.54
N ASN A 22 -1.10 -21.31 -7.12
CA ASN A 22 -0.19 -20.73 -6.12
C ASN A 22 0.47 -19.48 -6.69
N LEU A 23 0.35 -18.35 -6.01
CA LEU A 23 0.84 -17.07 -6.53
C LEU A 23 2.36 -17.05 -6.72
N GLY A 24 3.11 -17.83 -5.94
CA GLY A 24 4.57 -17.97 -6.08
C GLY A 24 5.03 -18.64 -7.38
N ASN A 25 4.11 -19.27 -8.12
CA ASN A 25 4.38 -19.85 -9.43
C ASN A 25 4.25 -18.84 -10.58
N ILE A 26 3.88 -17.59 -10.30
CA ILE A 26 3.79 -16.52 -11.28
C ILE A 26 5.13 -15.75 -11.31
N ASP A 27 5.71 -15.60 -12.49
CA ASP A 27 6.89 -14.77 -12.71
C ASP A 27 6.47 -13.33 -13.06
N THR A 28 6.58 -12.42 -12.09
CA THR A 28 6.21 -11.01 -12.26
C THR A 28 7.37 -10.11 -12.68
N SER A 29 8.53 -10.67 -13.02
CA SER A 29 9.77 -9.91 -13.26
C SER A 29 9.66 -8.85 -14.37
N ASP A 30 8.79 -9.04 -15.36
CA ASP A 30 8.60 -8.08 -16.46
C ASP A 30 7.45 -7.09 -16.21
N ILE A 31 6.71 -7.24 -15.11
CA ILE A 31 5.50 -6.44 -14.85
C ILE A 31 5.89 -5.07 -14.28
N THR A 32 5.46 -4.02 -14.97
CA THR A 32 5.64 -2.63 -14.53
C THR A 32 4.37 -2.02 -13.92
N ASP A 33 3.21 -2.62 -14.16
CA ASP A 33 1.90 -2.16 -13.68
C ASP A 33 1.18 -3.29 -12.94
N MET A 34 1.02 -3.12 -11.63
CA MET A 34 0.27 -4.01 -10.74
C MET A 34 -1.01 -3.34 -10.24
N SER A 35 -1.48 -2.28 -10.90
CA SER A 35 -2.70 -1.60 -10.52
C SER A 35 -3.91 -2.55 -10.57
N ARG A 36 -4.73 -2.50 -9.53
CA ARG A 36 -6.04 -3.19 -9.43
C ARG A 36 -6.02 -4.71 -9.61
N ILE A 37 -4.88 -5.40 -9.49
CA ILE A 37 -4.84 -6.84 -9.84
C ILE A 37 -5.65 -7.73 -8.87
N PHE A 38 -5.79 -7.33 -7.60
CA PHE A 38 -6.65 -7.97 -6.59
C PHE A 38 -7.81 -7.06 -6.16
N GLU A 39 -8.21 -6.09 -6.97
CA GLU A 39 -9.35 -5.23 -6.65
C GLU A 39 -10.62 -6.08 -6.45
N GLY A 40 -11.26 -5.92 -5.29
CA GLY A 40 -12.46 -6.66 -4.88
C GLY A 40 -12.24 -8.17 -4.74
N SER A 41 -10.99 -8.63 -4.67
CA SER A 41 -10.69 -10.08 -4.65
C SER A 41 -11.28 -10.76 -3.42
N LYS A 42 -11.98 -11.88 -3.67
CA LYS A 42 -12.50 -12.79 -2.63
C LYS A 42 -11.53 -13.93 -2.30
N ARG A 43 -10.35 -13.94 -2.93
CA ARG A 43 -9.31 -14.94 -2.72
C ARG A 43 -8.93 -14.98 -1.24
N ILE A 44 -8.84 -16.18 -0.68
CA ILE A 44 -8.44 -16.38 0.73
C ILE A 44 -6.95 -16.76 0.81
N ASP A 45 -6.50 -17.67 -0.05
CA ASP A 45 -5.12 -18.14 -0.08
C ASP A 45 -4.23 -17.28 -0.98
N PHE A 46 -3.41 -16.41 -0.39
CA PHE A 46 -2.42 -15.60 -1.11
C PHE A 46 -1.01 -16.20 -1.05
N THR A 47 -0.88 -17.47 -0.68
CA THR A 47 0.43 -18.14 -0.52
C THR A 47 1.34 -17.92 -1.71
N GLY A 48 2.57 -17.49 -1.42
CA GLY A 48 3.63 -17.31 -2.40
C GLY A 48 3.70 -15.91 -3.01
N ILE A 49 2.76 -15.01 -2.72
CA ILE A 49 2.79 -13.63 -3.23
C ILE A 49 4.03 -12.84 -2.77
N GLY A 50 4.55 -13.13 -1.56
CA GLY A 50 5.80 -12.55 -1.06
C GLY A 50 7.05 -12.92 -1.87
N LYS A 51 6.95 -13.88 -2.82
CA LYS A 51 8.04 -14.28 -3.73
C LYS A 51 8.05 -13.52 -5.05
N TRP A 52 7.09 -12.63 -5.27
CA TRP A 52 7.01 -11.85 -6.50
C TRP A 52 8.19 -10.91 -6.66
N ASP A 53 8.68 -10.80 -7.89
CA ASP A 53 9.65 -9.79 -8.24
C ASP A 53 8.91 -8.51 -8.60
N THR A 54 9.03 -7.50 -7.74
CA THR A 54 8.38 -6.20 -7.89
C THR A 54 9.34 -5.09 -8.31
N ARG A 55 10.62 -5.41 -8.61
CA ARG A 55 11.66 -4.40 -8.84
C ARG A 55 11.40 -3.48 -10.03
N ASN A 56 10.58 -3.90 -10.99
CA ASN A 56 10.25 -3.14 -12.19
C ASN A 56 8.90 -2.42 -12.09
N VAL A 57 8.16 -2.60 -11.00
CA VAL A 57 6.82 -2.03 -10.83
C VAL A 57 6.90 -0.53 -10.60
N ILE A 58 6.06 0.20 -11.34
CA ILE A 58 5.90 1.65 -11.31
C ILE A 58 4.55 2.03 -10.69
N ASP A 59 3.50 1.25 -10.93
CA ASP A 59 2.14 1.51 -10.45
C ASP A 59 1.61 0.32 -9.62
N MET A 60 1.24 0.59 -8.36
CA MET A 60 0.58 -0.35 -7.43
C MET A 60 -0.79 0.17 -6.96
N SER A 61 -1.36 1.16 -7.66
CA SER A 61 -2.63 1.77 -7.26
C SER A 61 -3.77 0.76 -7.21
N CYS A 62 -4.55 0.83 -6.13
CA CYS A 62 -5.68 -0.05 -5.86
C CYS A 62 -5.35 -1.56 -5.92
N MET A 63 -4.07 -1.96 -5.81
CA MET A 63 -3.64 -3.35 -6.02
C MET A 63 -4.46 -4.36 -5.21
N PHE A 64 -4.76 -4.04 -3.95
CA PHE A 64 -5.56 -4.87 -3.04
C PHE A 64 -6.85 -4.18 -2.59
N LEU A 65 -7.34 -3.16 -3.31
CA LEU A 65 -8.55 -2.41 -2.93
C LEU A 65 -9.71 -3.38 -2.65
N GLY A 66 -10.21 -3.43 -1.43
CA GLY A 66 -11.31 -4.30 -1.02
C GLY A 66 -10.98 -5.80 -0.87
N ALA A 67 -9.70 -6.20 -0.94
CA ALA A 67 -9.27 -7.58 -0.67
C ALA A 67 -9.26 -7.84 0.85
N THR A 68 -10.44 -8.06 1.44
CA THR A 68 -10.63 -8.13 2.90
C THR A 68 -9.88 -9.28 3.58
N TYR A 69 -9.59 -10.36 2.86
CA TYR A 69 -8.84 -11.52 3.38
C TYR A 69 -7.32 -11.37 3.26
N PHE A 70 -6.82 -10.34 2.57
CA PHE A 70 -5.38 -10.19 2.35
C PHE A 70 -4.64 -9.85 3.66
N ASN A 71 -3.66 -10.69 4.02
CA ASN A 71 -2.76 -10.46 5.15
C ASN A 71 -1.41 -11.21 4.99
N GLU A 72 -0.96 -11.46 3.76
CA GLU A 72 0.30 -12.17 3.50
C GLU A 72 1.51 -11.24 3.63
N ASP A 73 2.65 -11.80 4.06
CA ASP A 73 3.90 -11.07 4.18
C ASP A 73 4.44 -10.65 2.80
N ILE A 74 4.54 -9.33 2.62
CA ILE A 74 5.09 -8.65 1.44
C ILE A 74 6.27 -7.73 1.81
N SER A 75 6.83 -7.89 3.00
CA SER A 75 7.93 -7.06 3.51
C SER A 75 9.21 -7.16 2.67
N SER A 76 9.35 -8.21 1.86
CA SER A 76 10.47 -8.47 0.94
C SER A 76 10.39 -7.71 -0.38
N TRP A 77 9.25 -7.11 -0.72
CA TRP A 77 9.04 -6.46 -2.02
C TRP A 77 9.96 -5.27 -2.25
N ASN A 78 10.45 -5.14 -3.49
CA ASN A 78 11.25 -4.02 -3.92
C ASN A 78 10.37 -2.94 -4.57
N VAL A 79 9.93 -1.98 -3.75
CA VAL A 79 9.04 -0.89 -4.20
C VAL A 79 9.77 0.39 -4.61
N ARG A 80 11.10 0.35 -4.77
CA ARG A 80 11.93 1.56 -4.98
C ARG A 80 11.60 2.37 -6.25
N ASN A 81 10.97 1.73 -7.23
CA ASN A 81 10.63 2.34 -8.51
C ASN A 81 9.15 2.75 -8.58
N VAL A 82 8.34 2.39 -7.58
CA VAL A 82 6.92 2.68 -7.54
C VAL A 82 6.71 4.18 -7.35
N LYS A 83 5.81 4.74 -8.16
CA LYS A 83 5.39 6.15 -8.10
C LYS A 83 4.00 6.31 -7.52
N ASN A 84 3.11 5.34 -7.76
CA ASN A 84 1.71 5.41 -7.35
C ASN A 84 1.34 4.23 -6.43
N MET A 85 0.91 4.54 -5.22
CA MET A 85 0.38 3.58 -4.22
C MET A 85 -1.03 3.97 -3.74
N ALA A 86 -1.73 4.85 -4.48
CA ALA A 86 -3.07 5.28 -4.13
C ALA A 86 -4.00 4.09 -3.90
N CYS A 87 -4.77 4.09 -2.81
CA CYS A 87 -5.74 3.05 -2.45
C CYS A 87 -5.18 1.61 -2.37
N MET A 88 -3.85 1.40 -2.29
CA MET A 88 -3.24 0.07 -2.43
C MET A 88 -3.84 -0.97 -1.46
N PHE A 89 -4.11 -0.58 -0.22
CA PHE A 89 -4.72 -1.40 0.84
C PHE A 89 -6.05 -0.83 1.35
N CYS A 90 -6.70 0.02 0.56
CA CYS A 90 -7.99 0.60 0.92
C CYS A 90 -9.03 -0.53 1.12
N TYR A 91 -9.74 -0.51 2.24
CA TYR A 91 -10.66 -1.56 2.70
C TYR A 91 -10.05 -2.96 2.95
N CYS A 92 -8.72 -3.09 3.05
CA CYS A 92 -8.06 -4.35 3.47
C CYS A 92 -8.18 -4.58 4.99
N ARG A 93 -9.38 -4.94 5.46
CA ARG A 93 -9.69 -4.99 6.91
C ARG A 93 -8.76 -5.86 7.76
N ASN A 94 -8.20 -6.93 7.20
CA ASN A 94 -7.33 -7.87 7.92
C ASN A 94 -5.82 -7.57 7.79
N PHE A 95 -5.42 -6.66 6.91
CA PHE A 95 -4.01 -6.45 6.60
C PHE A 95 -3.28 -5.78 7.79
N ASN A 96 -2.21 -6.41 8.27
CA ASN A 96 -1.38 -5.92 9.37
C ASN A 96 0.07 -6.43 9.29
N GLN A 97 0.64 -6.49 8.07
CA GLN A 97 2.00 -6.99 7.84
C GLN A 97 3.05 -5.86 7.83
N PRO A 98 4.29 -6.12 8.26
CA PRO A 98 5.33 -5.09 8.37
C PRO A 98 5.74 -4.55 6.99
N LEU A 99 5.81 -3.22 6.89
CA LEU A 99 6.22 -2.50 5.67
C LEU A 99 7.38 -1.52 5.93
N ASP A 100 7.97 -1.54 7.12
CA ASP A 100 9.02 -0.62 7.57
C ASP A 100 10.29 -0.66 6.71
N LYS A 101 10.55 -1.81 6.06
CA LYS A 101 11.71 -2.02 5.17
C LYS A 101 11.53 -1.44 3.77
N TRP A 102 10.30 -1.13 3.37
CA TRP A 102 10.01 -0.59 2.04
C TRP A 102 10.71 0.75 1.80
N LYS A 103 11.25 0.91 0.59
CA LYS A 103 11.94 2.13 0.16
C LYS A 103 11.03 2.95 -0.74
N VAL A 104 10.18 3.78 -0.13
CA VAL A 104 9.13 4.57 -0.80
C VAL A 104 9.58 5.95 -1.30
N TYR A 105 10.89 6.20 -1.40
CA TYR A 105 11.44 7.54 -1.70
C TYR A 105 11.14 8.09 -3.11
N ASN A 106 10.50 7.30 -3.96
CA ASN A 106 10.05 7.69 -5.30
C ASN A 106 8.52 7.77 -5.44
N VAL A 107 7.78 7.46 -4.38
CA VAL A 107 6.31 7.51 -4.41
C VAL A 107 5.86 8.97 -4.38
N GLU A 108 4.93 9.29 -5.27
CA GLU A 108 4.34 10.61 -5.45
C GLU A 108 2.87 10.66 -4.96
N ASN A 109 2.15 9.53 -4.97
CA ASN A 109 0.76 9.44 -4.50
C ASN A 109 0.56 8.28 -3.51
N MET A 110 0.04 8.59 -2.32
CA MET A 110 -0.37 7.65 -1.26
C MET A 110 -1.83 7.88 -0.78
N GLY A 111 -2.65 8.60 -1.55
CA GLY A 111 -4.04 8.90 -1.23
C GLY A 111 -4.83 7.63 -0.91
N SER A 112 -5.58 7.63 0.18
CA SER A 112 -6.39 6.51 0.69
C SER A 112 -5.66 5.17 0.85
N MET A 113 -4.31 5.12 0.88
CA MET A 113 -3.55 3.87 0.82
C MET A 113 -3.98 2.85 1.89
N PHE A 114 -4.32 3.29 3.10
CA PHE A 114 -4.79 2.47 4.23
C PHE A 114 -6.19 2.87 4.71
N GLN A 115 -6.98 3.57 3.89
CA GLN A 115 -8.35 3.95 4.25
C GLN A 115 -9.17 2.70 4.63
N SER A 116 -9.83 2.73 5.79
CA SER A 116 -10.60 1.61 6.34
C SER A 116 -9.82 0.29 6.49
N CYS A 117 -8.48 0.34 6.56
CA CYS A 117 -7.60 -0.80 6.82
C CYS A 117 -7.55 -1.07 8.33
N SER A 118 -8.68 -1.48 8.90
CA SER A 118 -8.95 -1.44 10.35
C SER A 118 -7.93 -2.17 11.23
N SER A 119 -7.28 -3.24 10.75
CA SER A 119 -6.30 -4.00 11.55
C SER A 119 -4.88 -3.43 11.51
N PHE A 120 -4.60 -2.49 10.60
CA PHE A 120 -3.24 -2.03 10.35
C PHE A 120 -2.71 -1.17 11.50
N ASN A 121 -1.58 -1.57 12.08
CA ASN A 121 -0.90 -0.83 13.13
C ASN A 121 0.63 -1.05 13.11
N GLN A 122 1.21 -1.12 11.91
CA GLN A 122 2.65 -1.39 11.72
C GLN A 122 3.46 -0.09 11.59
N PRO A 123 4.72 -0.06 12.09
CA PRO A 123 5.53 1.15 12.09
C PRO A 123 5.89 1.60 10.66
N LEU A 124 5.69 2.89 10.38
CA LEU A 124 6.00 3.52 9.09
C LEU A 124 6.95 4.73 9.22
N ASN A 125 7.45 5.02 10.42
CA ASN A 125 8.24 6.22 10.71
C ASN A 125 9.59 6.26 9.94
N ASN A 126 10.04 5.14 9.38
CA ASN A 126 11.28 5.07 8.59
C ASN A 126 11.07 5.38 7.10
N TRP A 127 9.84 5.59 6.66
CA TRP A 127 9.54 5.94 5.27
C TRP A 127 10.03 7.35 4.94
N LYS A 128 10.70 7.47 3.79
CA LYS A 128 11.10 8.76 3.22
C LYS A 128 10.02 9.22 2.26
N VAL A 129 9.14 10.10 2.71
CA VAL A 129 7.93 10.54 1.97
C VAL A 129 8.07 11.93 1.33
N SER A 130 9.29 12.47 1.24
CA SER A 130 9.53 13.85 0.79
C SER A 130 9.11 14.13 -0.66
N LYS A 131 8.76 13.13 -1.48
CA LYS A 131 8.24 13.30 -2.84
C LYS A 131 6.72 13.15 -2.95
N VAL A 132 6.05 12.72 -1.89
CA VAL A 132 4.61 12.49 -1.89
C VAL A 132 3.89 13.84 -1.97
N ARG A 133 2.95 13.95 -2.91
CA ARG A 133 2.08 15.11 -3.12
C ARG A 133 0.70 14.90 -2.50
N ASP A 134 0.19 13.67 -2.53
CA ASP A 134 -1.16 13.34 -2.06
C ASP A 134 -1.11 12.27 -0.96
N MET A 135 -1.64 12.63 0.21
CA MET A 135 -1.90 11.75 1.37
C MET A 135 -3.35 11.89 1.86
N SER A 136 -4.26 12.42 1.03
CA SER A 136 -5.68 12.55 1.34
C SER A 136 -6.25 11.20 1.80
N SER A 137 -7.03 11.19 2.87
CA SER A 137 -7.67 10.00 3.45
C SER A 137 -6.74 8.79 3.73
N MET A 138 -5.41 8.95 3.74
CA MET A 138 -4.46 7.81 3.78
C MET A 138 -4.73 6.82 4.90
N PHE A 139 -5.12 7.30 6.10
CA PHE A 139 -5.48 6.48 7.25
C PHE A 139 -6.91 6.72 7.72
N GLU A 140 -7.78 7.28 6.88
CA GLU A 140 -9.18 7.52 7.24
C GLU A 140 -9.84 6.19 7.67
N GLU A 141 -10.49 6.17 8.83
CA GLU A 141 -11.11 4.97 9.42
C GLU A 141 -10.14 3.78 9.67
N ALA A 142 -8.83 4.00 9.68
CA ALA A 142 -7.83 3.03 10.14
C ALA A 142 -7.79 2.99 11.68
N VAL A 143 -8.89 2.54 12.29
CA VAL A 143 -9.20 2.73 13.73
C VAL A 143 -8.16 2.22 14.73
N ASN A 144 -7.28 1.29 14.34
CA ASN A 144 -6.22 0.75 15.20
C ASN A 144 -4.85 1.37 14.96
N PHE A 145 -4.69 2.25 13.97
CA PHE A 145 -3.40 2.84 13.65
C PHE A 145 -2.97 3.87 14.71
N ARG A 146 -1.84 3.58 15.40
CA ARG A 146 -1.33 4.38 16.53
C ARG A 146 0.18 4.64 16.45
N GLN A 147 0.78 4.45 15.28
CA GLN A 147 2.23 4.55 15.09
C GLN A 147 2.68 6.01 14.88
N PRO A 148 3.85 6.41 15.39
CA PRO A 148 4.40 7.74 15.16
C PRO A 148 4.82 7.90 13.70
N LEU A 149 4.70 9.14 13.19
CA LEU A 149 5.11 9.56 11.83
C LEU A 149 5.95 10.85 11.87
N ASP A 150 6.62 11.14 12.98
CA ASP A 150 7.38 12.38 13.22
C ASP A 150 8.45 12.66 12.18
N ASN A 151 9.06 11.60 11.66
CA ASN A 151 10.17 11.69 10.74
C ASN A 151 9.72 11.99 9.31
N TRP A 152 8.42 12.07 9.06
CA TRP A 152 7.89 12.36 7.73
C TRP A 152 8.14 13.83 7.37
N ASP A 153 8.97 14.02 6.35
CA ASP A 153 9.07 15.29 5.64
C ASP A 153 7.85 15.46 4.73
N ILE A 154 6.85 16.15 5.26
CA ILE A 154 5.61 16.45 4.56
C ILE A 154 5.67 17.77 3.78
N SER A 155 6.83 18.42 3.61
CA SER A 155 6.94 19.76 2.98
C SER A 155 6.30 19.84 1.60
N ASN A 156 6.45 18.80 0.78
CA ASN A 156 5.90 18.73 -0.58
C ASN A 156 4.47 18.20 -0.69
N VAL A 157 3.83 17.82 0.42
CA VAL A 157 2.45 17.33 0.41
C VAL A 157 1.48 18.48 0.15
N GLU A 158 0.66 18.32 -0.88
CA GLU A 158 -0.35 19.27 -1.36
C GLU A 158 -1.74 18.97 -0.79
N ASP A 159 -2.04 17.69 -0.52
CA ASP A 159 -3.32 17.26 0.04
C ASP A 159 -3.13 16.26 1.19
N MET A 160 -3.71 16.57 2.36
CA MET A 160 -3.81 15.72 3.55
C MET A 160 -5.24 15.71 4.12
N ASP A 161 -6.24 16.09 3.32
CA ASP A 161 -7.62 16.16 3.74
C ASP A 161 -8.08 14.79 4.24
N HIS A 162 -8.83 14.77 5.35
CA HIS A 162 -9.34 13.55 5.98
C HIS A 162 -8.30 12.48 6.35
N MET A 163 -6.98 12.72 6.23
CA MET A 163 -5.92 11.70 6.40
C MET A 163 -6.06 10.86 7.67
N PHE A 164 -6.51 11.45 8.77
CA PHE A 164 -6.73 10.78 10.07
C PHE A 164 -8.17 10.87 10.57
N PHE A 165 -9.14 11.14 9.69
CA PHE A 165 -10.56 11.11 10.07
C PHE A 165 -10.93 9.70 10.56
N GLY A 166 -11.71 9.58 11.64
CA GLY A 166 -12.09 8.27 12.22
C GLY A 166 -10.98 7.51 12.96
N VAL A 167 -9.70 7.92 12.88
CA VAL A 167 -8.62 7.29 13.66
C VAL A 167 -8.80 7.62 15.14
N LYS A 168 -8.75 6.60 16.01
CA LYS A 168 -8.90 6.80 17.46
C LYS A 168 -7.81 7.75 17.98
N ASN A 169 -8.26 8.89 18.53
CA ASN A 169 -7.42 10.01 18.99
C ASN A 169 -6.09 9.55 19.62
N ASN A 170 -5.00 10.07 19.06
CA ASN A 170 -3.68 10.13 19.67
C ASN A 170 -3.24 11.61 19.57
N SER A 171 -2.77 12.20 20.68
CA SER A 171 -2.27 13.57 20.75
C SER A 171 -1.23 13.89 19.67
N PHE A 172 -0.55 12.85 19.20
CA PHE A 172 0.36 12.85 18.06
C PHE A 172 -0.20 13.51 16.79
N TRP A 173 -1.41 13.14 16.37
CA TRP A 173 -1.95 13.59 15.08
C TRP A 173 -2.28 15.07 15.06
N ASN A 174 -2.52 15.65 16.24
CA ASN A 174 -2.72 17.08 16.36
C ASN A 174 -1.45 17.86 15.99
N TYR A 175 -0.26 17.32 16.29
CA TYR A 175 1.01 17.95 15.91
C TYR A 175 1.20 18.00 14.38
N LEU A 176 0.98 16.87 13.69
CA LEU A 176 1.07 16.83 12.22
C LEU A 176 0.01 17.70 11.54
N LYS A 177 -1.22 17.74 12.08
CA LYS A 177 -2.28 18.65 11.60
C LYS A 177 -1.87 20.12 11.74
N ILE A 178 -1.23 20.50 12.85
CA ILE A 178 -0.72 21.86 13.06
C ILE A 178 0.39 22.17 12.04
N LYS A 179 1.36 21.27 11.84
CA LYS A 179 2.45 21.45 10.85
C LYS A 179 1.91 21.65 9.44
N TYR A 180 0.85 20.91 9.06
CA TYR A 180 0.21 21.06 7.75
C TYR A 180 -0.55 22.40 7.62
N LYS A 181 -1.37 22.77 8.62
CA LYS A 181 -2.13 24.03 8.59
C LYS A 181 -1.24 25.29 8.58
N ASN A 182 -0.03 25.20 9.14
CA ASN A 182 0.92 26.30 9.20
C ASN A 182 1.79 26.43 7.93
N LYS A 183 1.46 25.74 6.82
CA LYS A 183 2.14 25.90 5.53
C LYS A 183 1.72 27.16 4.74
N GLY A 184 0.88 28.01 5.33
CA GLY A 184 0.52 29.32 4.78
C GLY A 184 1.66 30.31 4.84
#